data_AF-A0A7I0JEJ7-F1
#
_entry.id   AF-A0A7I0JEJ7-F1
#
_cell.length_a   1.000
_cell.length_b   1.000
_cell.length_c   1.000
_cell.angle_alpha   90.00
_cell.angle_beta   90.00
_cell.angle_gamma   90.00
#
_symmetry.space_group_name_H-M   'P 1'
#
loop_
_entity.id
_entity.type
_entity.pdbx_description
1 polymer ?
#
loop_
_entity_poly.entity_id
_entity_poly.type
_entity_poly.pdbx_seq_one_letter_code
_entity_poly.pdbx_strand_id
1 'polypeptide(L)'
;MENAAKDIALILPEARRRIESAWRDGRHWNYQGWQDRLIGNGLLRTLSERLIWRFVGPKSEAFVAMPRDGGLVDHAGVRCPVPGPDWTVHLWHPLDSPATTVAAWRERLARQTIQQPFIQAWRPVYVVTDAELATQSYSNRFAAHILEQAPVMAILKKRGWTAYNRSMHGNNAEHERVRLILPHHGVAPSSGSPALARACRTSRRRSAAPPSTPSSPRTVSPSSRSIPRPGCRTRCPCPSMQCLPARSARRCTTSTA
;
A
#
# COMPACT_ATOMS: atom_id res chain seq x y z
N MET A 1 -41.36 8.91 3.84
CA MET A 1 -40.35 8.01 3.25
C MET A 1 -39.52 8.67 2.15
N GLU A 2 -40.08 9.58 1.35
CA GLU A 2 -39.36 10.24 0.25
C GLU A 2 -38.14 11.08 0.69
N ASN A 3 -38.22 11.78 1.82
CA ASN A 3 -37.07 12.54 2.35
C ASN A 3 -35.90 11.64 2.76
N ALA A 4 -36.17 10.50 3.39
CA ALA A 4 -35.14 9.53 3.77
C ALA A 4 -34.41 8.94 2.54
N ALA A 5 -35.14 8.70 1.44
CA ALA A 5 -34.52 8.24 0.19
C ALA A 5 -33.60 9.30 -0.44
N LYS A 6 -34.01 10.58 -0.39
CA LYS A 6 -33.20 11.71 -0.87
C LYS A 6 -31.94 11.89 -0.01
N ASP A 7 -32.05 11.77 1.31
CA ASP A 7 -30.90 11.85 2.22
C ASP A 7 -29.91 10.71 1.99
N ILE A 8 -30.41 9.48 1.78
CA ILE A 8 -29.57 8.33 1.43
C ILE A 8 -28.82 8.56 0.12
N ALA A 9 -29.50 9.08 -0.90
CA ALA A 9 -28.88 9.38 -2.20
C ALA A 9 -27.76 10.43 -2.08
N LEU A 10 -27.87 11.36 -1.13
CA LEU A 10 -26.84 12.38 -0.86
C LEU A 10 -25.63 11.80 -0.09
N ILE A 11 -25.87 10.89 0.86
CA ILE A 11 -24.82 10.36 1.76
C ILE A 11 -24.02 9.23 1.09
N LEU A 12 -24.68 8.37 0.32
CA LEU A 12 -24.07 7.16 -0.25
C LEU A 12 -22.82 7.42 -1.12
N PRO A 13 -22.77 8.46 -1.97
CA PRO A 13 -21.57 8.77 -2.75
C PRO A 13 -20.35 9.10 -1.88
N GLU A 14 -20.56 9.83 -0.78
CA GLU A 14 -19.47 10.18 0.15
C GLU A 14 -19.02 8.96 0.97
N ALA A 15 -19.97 8.12 1.40
CA ALA A 15 -19.65 6.85 2.04
C ALA A 15 -18.80 5.94 1.12
N ARG A 16 -19.21 5.81 -0.14
CA ARG A 16 -18.44 5.10 -1.17
C ARG A 16 -17.04 5.68 -1.33
N ARG A 17 -16.90 7.01 -1.43
CA ARG A 17 -15.62 7.69 -1.58
C ARG A 17 -14.69 7.45 -0.37
N ARG A 18 -15.23 7.47 0.84
CA ARG A 18 -14.48 7.22 2.08
C ARG A 18 -14.01 5.77 2.21
N ILE A 19 -14.80 4.81 1.74
CA ILE A 19 -14.36 3.41 1.68
C ILE A 19 -13.26 3.24 0.63
N GLU A 20 -13.42 3.84 -0.56
CA GLU A 20 -12.39 3.79 -1.61
C GLU A 20 -11.07 4.47 -1.18
N SER A 21 -11.13 5.53 -0.37
CA SER A 21 -9.94 6.22 0.14
C SER A 21 -9.10 5.36 1.10
N ALA A 22 -9.65 4.26 1.61
CA ALA A 22 -8.93 3.37 2.53
C ALA A 22 -7.58 2.87 1.99
N TRP A 23 -7.46 2.64 0.67
CA TRP A 23 -6.18 2.29 0.04
C TRP A 23 -5.15 3.41 0.13
N ARG A 24 -5.59 4.65 -0.10
CA ARG A 24 -4.71 5.83 -0.03
C ARG A 24 -4.32 6.12 1.42
N ASP A 25 -5.28 5.99 2.32
CA ASP A 25 -5.12 6.38 3.72
C ASP A 25 -4.51 5.25 4.58
N GLY A 26 -4.20 4.08 3.99
CA GLY A 26 -3.64 2.93 4.70
C GLY A 26 -4.56 2.43 5.83
N ARG A 27 -5.88 2.63 5.67
CA ARG A 27 -6.85 2.39 6.74
C ARG A 27 -7.08 0.90 6.93
N HIS A 28 -6.99 0.49 8.19
CA HIS A 28 -7.29 -0.84 8.66
C HIS A 28 -8.30 -0.75 9.82
N TRP A 29 -9.07 -1.82 10.00
CA TRP A 29 -10.03 -1.98 11.08
C TRP A 29 -9.67 -3.22 11.87
N ASN A 30 -9.95 -3.23 13.18
CA ASN A 30 -10.08 -4.50 13.87
C ASN A 30 -11.36 -5.21 13.41
N TYR A 31 -11.43 -6.52 13.59
CA TYR A 31 -12.56 -7.31 13.10
C TYR A 31 -13.90 -6.83 13.66
N GLN A 32 -13.97 -6.58 14.97
CA GLN A 32 -15.18 -6.07 15.62
C GLN A 32 -15.61 -4.70 15.08
N GLY A 33 -14.68 -3.76 14.93
CA GLY A 33 -14.98 -2.43 14.39
C GLY A 33 -15.38 -2.47 12.92
N TRP A 34 -14.88 -3.43 12.14
CA TRP A 34 -15.35 -3.69 10.78
C TRP A 34 -16.78 -4.25 10.79
N GLN A 35 -17.07 -5.24 11.65
CA GLN A 35 -18.41 -5.78 11.81
C GLN A 35 -19.41 -4.70 12.23
N ASP A 36 -19.16 -3.97 13.32
CA ASP A 36 -20.10 -3.00 13.87
C ASP A 36 -20.35 -1.83 12.93
N ARG A 37 -19.28 -1.28 12.33
CA ARG A 37 -19.37 -0.01 11.58
C ARG A 37 -19.70 -0.20 10.12
N LEU A 38 -19.27 -1.30 9.49
CA LEU A 38 -19.45 -1.50 8.05
C LEU A 38 -20.54 -2.54 7.76
N ILE A 39 -20.52 -3.69 8.42
CA ILE A 39 -21.47 -4.78 8.13
C ILE A 39 -22.77 -4.64 8.92
N GLY A 40 -22.71 -4.24 10.18
CA GLY A 40 -23.87 -4.02 11.06
C GLY A 40 -24.63 -2.74 10.76
N ASN A 41 -24.00 -1.79 10.04
CA ASN A 41 -24.64 -0.56 9.62
C ASN A 41 -25.48 -0.80 8.36
N GLY A 42 -26.80 -0.64 8.43
CA GLY A 42 -27.71 -0.92 7.32
C GLY A 42 -27.37 -0.22 5.99
N LEU A 43 -26.85 1.01 6.02
CA LEU A 43 -26.46 1.73 4.81
C LEU A 43 -25.11 1.25 4.27
N LEU A 44 -24.09 1.20 5.13
CA LEU A 44 -22.73 0.84 4.73
C LEU A 44 -22.58 -0.64 4.36
N ARG A 45 -23.47 -1.49 4.90
CA ARG A 45 -23.57 -2.91 4.56
C ARG A 45 -23.78 -3.11 3.06
N THR A 46 -24.69 -2.34 2.46
CA THR A 46 -25.00 -2.42 1.01
C THR A 46 -23.79 -2.15 0.13
N LEU A 47 -22.81 -1.37 0.59
CA LEU A 47 -21.55 -1.15 -0.11
C LEU A 47 -20.53 -2.25 0.23
N SER A 48 -20.40 -2.56 1.52
CA SER A 48 -19.33 -3.39 2.07
C SER A 48 -19.47 -4.87 1.73
N GLU A 49 -20.69 -5.39 1.60
CA GLU A 49 -20.94 -6.79 1.23
C GLU A 49 -20.61 -7.09 -0.25
N ARG A 50 -20.54 -6.06 -1.10
CA ARG A 50 -20.16 -6.20 -2.52
C ARG A 50 -18.66 -6.00 -2.74
N LEU A 51 -17.90 -5.79 -1.67
CA LEU A 51 -16.46 -5.57 -1.68
C LEU A 51 -15.73 -6.81 -1.18
N ILE A 52 -14.51 -6.97 -1.69
CA ILE A 52 -13.59 -8.01 -1.27
C ILE A 52 -12.70 -7.45 -0.16
N TRP A 53 -12.50 -8.22 0.90
CA TRP A 53 -11.74 -7.83 2.08
C TRP A 53 -10.63 -8.82 2.35
N ARG A 54 -9.53 -8.31 2.89
CA ARG A 54 -8.41 -9.13 3.36
C ARG A 54 -8.40 -9.12 4.88
N PHE A 55 -8.34 -10.30 5.44
CA PHE A 55 -8.31 -10.58 6.87
C PHE A 55 -6.90 -11.05 7.22
N VAL A 56 -6.30 -10.45 8.24
CA VAL A 56 -4.95 -10.76 8.71
C VAL A 56 -4.99 -11.02 10.20
N GLY A 57 -4.61 -12.22 10.60
CA GLY A 57 -4.49 -12.66 11.98
C GLY A 57 -3.09 -12.42 12.57
N PRO A 58 -2.95 -12.55 13.89
CA PRO A 58 -1.69 -12.29 14.61
C PRO A 58 -0.56 -13.28 14.26
N LYS A 59 -0.88 -14.49 13.78
CA LYS A 59 0.09 -15.55 13.46
C LYS A 59 0.54 -15.56 12.00
N SER A 60 0.48 -14.41 11.32
CA SER A 60 0.69 -14.29 9.87
C SER A 60 -0.31 -15.08 9.01
N GLU A 61 -1.38 -15.57 9.63
CA GLU A 61 -2.52 -16.14 8.92
C GLU A 61 -3.23 -15.02 8.17
N ALA A 62 -3.54 -15.24 6.90
CA ALA A 62 -4.32 -14.28 6.13
C ALA A 62 -5.18 -14.99 5.10
N PHE A 63 -6.38 -14.46 4.88
CA PHE A 63 -7.25 -14.92 3.81
C PHE A 63 -8.03 -13.76 3.22
N VAL A 64 -8.55 -13.98 2.03
CA VAL A 64 -9.34 -13.00 1.28
C VAL A 64 -10.76 -13.53 1.17
N ALA A 65 -11.73 -12.72 1.58
CA ALA A 65 -13.12 -13.12 1.57
C ALA A 65 -14.05 -11.94 1.29
N MET A 66 -15.27 -12.27 0.88
CA MET A 66 -16.39 -11.35 0.71
C MET A 66 -17.50 -11.73 1.69
N PRO A 67 -18.18 -10.76 2.34
CA PRO A 67 -19.35 -11.04 3.17
C PRO A 67 -20.53 -11.48 2.30
N ARG A 68 -21.05 -12.70 2.53
CA ARG A 68 -22.25 -13.24 1.87
C ARG A 68 -23.02 -14.16 2.79
N ASP A 69 -24.35 -14.06 2.73
CA ASP A 69 -25.30 -14.95 3.43
C ASP A 69 -25.00 -15.11 4.93
N GLY A 70 -24.62 -14.01 5.59
CA GLY A 70 -24.28 -13.98 7.01
C GLY A 70 -22.91 -14.58 7.36
N GLY A 71 -22.09 -14.93 6.37
CA GLY A 71 -20.73 -15.45 6.56
C GLY A 71 -19.71 -14.81 5.62
N LEU A 72 -18.50 -15.38 5.62
CA LEU A 72 -17.41 -15.00 4.73
C LEU A 72 -17.20 -16.12 3.70
N VAL A 73 -17.09 -15.75 2.42
CA VAL A 73 -16.83 -16.69 1.33
C VAL A 73 -15.61 -16.26 0.52
N ASP A 74 -14.84 -17.24 0.06
CA ASP A 74 -13.69 -17.00 -0.81
C ASP A 74 -14.09 -16.86 -2.30
N HIS A 75 -13.08 -16.78 -3.18
CA HIS A 75 -13.27 -16.71 -4.63
C HIS A 75 -13.88 -18.00 -5.22
N ALA A 76 -13.66 -19.16 -4.59
CA ALA A 76 -14.27 -20.43 -4.98
C ALA A 76 -15.72 -20.56 -4.46
N GLY A 77 -16.12 -19.73 -3.48
CA GLY A 77 -17.41 -19.81 -2.80
C GLY A 77 -17.42 -20.72 -1.59
N VAL A 78 -16.26 -21.17 -1.15
CA VAL A 78 -16.10 -21.94 0.08
C VAL A 78 -16.21 -20.99 1.26
N ARG A 79 -16.90 -21.42 2.32
CA ARG A 79 -16.98 -20.65 3.57
C ARG A 79 -15.61 -20.55 4.22
N CYS A 80 -15.19 -19.33 4.51
CA CYS A 80 -13.96 -19.05 5.25
C CYS A 80 -14.18 -19.20 6.75
N PRO A 81 -13.10 -19.45 7.54
CA PRO A 81 -13.18 -19.42 8.99
C PRO A 81 -13.61 -18.05 9.50
N VAL A 82 -14.22 -18.02 10.68
CA VAL A 82 -14.58 -16.78 11.36
C VAL A 82 -13.30 -16.14 11.93
N PRO A 83 -12.96 -14.89 11.56
CA PRO A 83 -11.81 -14.19 12.13
C PRO A 83 -11.94 -14.05 13.66
N GLY A 84 -10.81 -14.14 14.35
CA GLY A 84 -10.74 -13.84 15.78
C GLY A 84 -10.85 -12.33 16.07
N PRO A 85 -11.03 -11.93 17.34
CA PRO A 85 -11.19 -10.53 17.73
C PRO A 85 -9.97 -9.66 17.40
N ASP A 86 -8.76 -10.24 17.49
CA ASP A 86 -7.49 -9.54 17.23
C ASP A 86 -7.14 -9.43 15.73
N TRP A 87 -8.02 -9.89 14.85
CA TRP A 87 -7.78 -9.86 13.42
C TRP A 87 -7.95 -8.45 12.89
N THR A 88 -7.09 -8.10 11.94
CA THR A 88 -7.14 -6.84 11.21
C THR A 88 -7.77 -7.06 9.84
N VAL A 89 -8.71 -6.20 9.49
CA VAL A 89 -9.41 -6.19 8.21
C VAL A 89 -8.99 -4.96 7.42
N HIS A 90 -8.71 -5.14 6.14
CA HIS A 90 -8.49 -4.04 5.22
C HIS A 90 -9.06 -4.37 3.84
N LEU A 91 -9.24 -3.32 3.03
CA LEU A 91 -9.80 -3.45 1.71
C LEU A 91 -8.82 -4.20 0.79
N TRP A 92 -9.26 -5.31 0.20
CA TRP A 92 -8.40 -6.12 -0.68
C TRP A 92 -8.02 -5.32 -1.94
N HIS A 93 -6.76 -5.42 -2.36
CA HIS A 93 -6.27 -4.85 -3.60
C HIS A 93 -5.75 -5.94 -4.55
N PRO A 94 -6.00 -5.87 -5.89
CA PRO A 94 -5.54 -6.89 -6.83
C PRO A 94 -4.02 -7.11 -6.88
N LEU A 95 -3.23 -6.11 -6.45
CA LEU A 95 -1.77 -6.23 -6.33
C LEU A 95 -1.34 -7.23 -5.24
N ASP A 96 -2.17 -7.46 -4.23
CA ASP A 96 -1.82 -8.29 -3.05
C ASP A 96 -2.10 -9.79 -3.29
N SER A 97 -2.42 -10.18 -4.52
CA SER A 97 -2.84 -11.53 -4.87
C SER A 97 -2.34 -11.95 -6.25
N PRO A 98 -2.09 -13.25 -6.48
CA PRO A 98 -1.75 -13.76 -7.80
C PRO A 98 -2.82 -13.45 -8.84
N ALA A 99 -2.41 -13.33 -10.10
CA ALA A 99 -3.32 -13.07 -11.22
C ALA A 99 -4.44 -14.12 -11.34
N THR A 100 -4.15 -15.38 -11.01
CA THR A 100 -5.13 -16.48 -10.97
C THR A 100 -6.23 -16.24 -9.95
N THR A 101 -5.88 -15.80 -8.73
CA THR A 101 -6.85 -15.44 -7.68
C THR A 101 -7.68 -14.22 -8.08
N VAL A 102 -7.06 -13.21 -8.71
CA VAL A 102 -7.78 -12.05 -9.23
C VAL A 102 -8.79 -12.45 -10.31
N ALA A 103 -8.39 -13.33 -11.23
CA ALA A 103 -9.28 -13.85 -12.27
C ALA A 103 -10.47 -14.63 -11.67
N ALA A 104 -10.22 -15.49 -10.69
CA ALA A 104 -11.29 -16.23 -10.01
C ALA A 104 -12.28 -15.31 -9.27
N TRP A 105 -11.78 -14.23 -8.65
CA TRP A 105 -12.67 -13.21 -8.07
C TRP A 105 -13.53 -12.52 -9.13
N ARG A 106 -12.95 -12.14 -10.27
CA ARG A 106 -13.70 -11.51 -11.37
C ARG A 106 -14.77 -12.44 -11.93
N GLU A 107 -14.43 -13.71 -12.13
CA GLU A 107 -15.37 -14.72 -12.60
C GLU A 107 -16.52 -14.90 -11.61
N ARG A 108 -16.22 -15.04 -10.31
CA ARG A 108 -17.25 -15.13 -9.26
C ARG A 108 -18.19 -13.93 -9.27
N LEU A 109 -17.64 -12.72 -9.29
CA LEU A 109 -18.43 -11.48 -9.31
C LEU A 109 -19.33 -11.41 -10.55
N ALA A 110 -18.82 -11.83 -11.71
CA ALA A 110 -19.60 -11.88 -12.95
C ALA A 110 -20.71 -12.94 -12.88
N ARG A 111 -20.40 -14.18 -12.44
CA ARG A 111 -21.39 -15.26 -12.28
C ARG A 111 -22.52 -14.89 -11.32
N GLN A 112 -22.21 -14.16 -10.25
CA GLN A 112 -23.20 -13.71 -9.26
C GLN A 112 -23.84 -12.35 -9.60
N THR A 113 -23.52 -11.76 -10.76
CA THR A 113 -24.01 -10.44 -11.20
C THR A 113 -23.78 -9.34 -10.13
N ILE A 114 -22.66 -9.43 -9.41
CA ILE A 114 -22.32 -8.50 -8.32
C ILE A 114 -21.67 -7.25 -8.91
N GLN A 115 -22.40 -6.15 -8.89
CA GLN A 115 -21.85 -4.83 -9.23
C GLN A 115 -21.12 -4.22 -8.02
N GLN A 116 -19.80 -4.13 -8.12
CA GLN A 116 -18.98 -3.50 -7.07
C GLN A 116 -19.27 -2.00 -6.99
N PRO A 117 -19.25 -1.41 -5.77
CA PRO A 117 -19.53 0.00 -5.61
C PRO A 117 -18.48 0.88 -6.28
N PHE A 118 -17.24 0.42 -6.44
CA PHE A 118 -16.19 1.05 -7.26
C PHE A 118 -15.33 -0.03 -7.92
N ILE A 119 -14.48 0.36 -8.87
CA ILE A 119 -13.59 -0.57 -9.56
C ILE A 119 -12.54 -1.11 -8.56
N GLN A 120 -12.79 -2.31 -8.04
CA GLN A 120 -11.87 -3.03 -7.15
C GLN A 120 -11.22 -4.21 -7.88
N ALA A 121 -11.97 -5.25 -8.24
CA ALA A 121 -11.39 -6.45 -8.87
C ALA A 121 -10.85 -6.19 -10.29
N TRP A 122 -11.47 -5.27 -11.03
CA TRP A 122 -11.03 -4.84 -12.36
C TRP A 122 -10.08 -3.64 -12.33
N ARG A 123 -9.57 -3.26 -11.16
CA ARG A 123 -8.64 -2.13 -11.05
C ARG A 123 -7.35 -2.47 -11.82
N PRO A 124 -6.88 -1.58 -12.71
CA PRO A 124 -5.58 -1.75 -13.36
C PRO A 124 -4.46 -1.81 -12.33
N VAL A 125 -3.57 -2.79 -12.49
CA VAL A 125 -2.38 -2.94 -11.65
C VAL A 125 -1.17 -2.56 -12.47
N TYR A 126 -0.36 -1.66 -11.92
CA TYR A 126 0.82 -1.12 -12.57
C TYR A 126 2.07 -1.56 -11.83
N VAL A 127 2.57 -2.77 -12.15
CA VAL A 127 3.79 -3.32 -11.56
C VAL A 127 4.98 -2.47 -11.98
N VAL A 128 5.91 -2.23 -11.06
CA VAL A 128 7.14 -1.45 -11.34
C VAL A 128 8.03 -2.25 -12.28
N THR A 129 8.49 -1.63 -13.36
CA THR A 129 9.40 -2.23 -14.35
C THR A 129 10.86 -2.03 -13.96
N ASP A 130 11.76 -2.84 -14.51
CA ASP A 130 13.21 -2.72 -14.24
C ASP A 130 13.77 -1.34 -14.65
N ALA A 131 13.24 -0.75 -15.72
CA ALA A 131 13.62 0.59 -16.15
C ALA A 131 13.23 1.66 -15.11
N GLU A 132 12.06 1.52 -14.48
CA GLU A 132 11.62 2.42 -13.40
C GLU A 132 12.39 2.18 -12.09
N LEU A 133 12.82 0.94 -11.83
CA LEU A 133 13.71 0.64 -10.72
C LEU A 133 15.09 1.29 -10.90
N ALA A 134 15.59 1.34 -12.15
CA ALA A 134 16.86 1.97 -12.47
C ALA A 134 16.82 3.51 -12.32
N THR A 135 15.71 4.16 -12.68
CA THR A 135 15.59 5.63 -12.57
C THR A 135 15.35 6.13 -11.15
N GLN A 136 14.78 5.28 -10.27
CA GLN A 136 14.50 5.50 -8.83
C GLN A 136 13.57 6.66 -8.46
N SER A 137 13.74 7.82 -9.10
CA SER A 137 13.15 9.11 -8.72
C SER A 137 11.99 9.56 -9.62
N TYR A 138 11.83 8.95 -10.80
CA TYR A 138 10.71 9.23 -11.71
C TYR A 138 10.40 8.03 -12.59
N SER A 139 9.19 7.99 -13.15
CA SER A 139 8.76 7.02 -14.15
C SER A 139 8.33 7.76 -15.43
N ASN A 140 8.75 7.23 -16.57
CA ASN A 140 8.34 7.72 -17.89
C ASN A 140 7.08 7.03 -18.44
N ARG A 141 6.40 6.20 -17.65
CA ARG A 141 5.25 5.39 -18.10
C ARG A 141 4.15 6.20 -18.81
N PHE A 142 3.93 7.43 -18.36
CA PHE A 142 2.93 8.33 -18.93
C PHE A 142 3.56 9.60 -19.54
N ALA A 143 4.87 9.59 -19.79
CA ALA A 143 5.54 10.70 -20.44
C ALA A 143 4.97 10.91 -21.86
N ALA A 144 5.00 12.16 -22.34
CA ALA A 144 4.52 12.56 -23.67
C ALA A 144 3.03 12.29 -23.99
N HIS A 145 2.21 11.89 -23.02
CA HIS A 145 0.77 11.79 -23.20
C HIS A 145 0.13 13.17 -23.08
N ILE A 146 -0.47 13.66 -24.17
CA ILE A 146 -1.19 14.94 -24.21
C ILE A 146 -2.61 14.70 -23.72
N LEU A 147 -3.02 15.49 -22.72
CA LEU A 147 -4.35 15.41 -22.13
C LEU A 147 -5.00 16.80 -22.12
N GLU A 148 -6.31 16.85 -22.26
CA GLU A 148 -7.07 18.08 -22.09
C GLU A 148 -7.02 18.56 -20.63
N GLN A 149 -6.71 19.84 -20.44
CA GLN A 149 -6.44 20.39 -19.11
C GLN A 149 -7.68 20.38 -18.20
N ALA A 150 -8.83 20.88 -18.66
CA ALA A 150 -10.00 21.03 -17.81
C ALA A 150 -10.53 19.69 -17.26
N PRO A 151 -10.69 18.63 -18.08
CA PRO A 151 -11.08 17.31 -17.59
C PRO A 151 -10.08 16.71 -16.58
N VAL A 152 -8.78 16.79 -16.86
CA VAL A 152 -7.73 16.27 -15.97
C VAL A 152 -7.76 16.99 -14.62
N MET A 153 -7.87 18.32 -14.62
CA MET A 153 -7.90 19.09 -13.38
C MET A 153 -9.12 18.76 -12.51
N ALA A 154 -10.28 18.50 -13.13
CA ALA A 154 -11.46 18.03 -12.41
C ALA A 154 -11.25 16.66 -11.75
N ILE A 155 -10.65 15.71 -12.48
CA ILE A 155 -10.34 14.36 -11.97
C ILE A 155 -9.31 14.43 -10.83
N LEU A 156 -8.23 15.18 -11.02
CA LEU A 156 -7.17 15.37 -10.02
C LEU A 156 -7.72 15.94 -8.72
N LYS A 157 -8.48 17.03 -8.78
CA LYS A 157 -9.14 17.64 -7.60
C LYS A 157 -10.05 16.64 -6.89
N LYS A 158 -10.91 15.92 -7.63
CA LYS A 158 -11.82 14.91 -7.06
C LYS A 158 -11.08 13.76 -6.36
N ARG A 159 -9.87 13.44 -6.82
CA ARG A 159 -8.99 12.40 -6.25
C ARG A 159 -8.06 12.91 -5.15
N GLY A 160 -8.14 14.20 -4.79
CA GLY A 160 -7.37 14.82 -3.72
C GLY A 160 -5.95 15.26 -4.11
N TRP A 161 -5.68 15.40 -5.41
CA TRP A 161 -4.42 15.97 -5.89
C TRP A 161 -4.45 17.49 -5.78
N THR A 162 -3.30 18.07 -5.42
CA THR A 162 -3.05 19.50 -5.55
C THR A 162 -2.57 19.75 -6.98
N ALA A 163 -3.38 20.45 -7.76
CA ALA A 163 -3.12 20.76 -9.16
C ALA A 163 -3.67 22.14 -9.51
N TYR A 164 -2.98 22.84 -10.40
CA TYR A 164 -3.32 24.20 -10.82
C TYR A 164 -3.57 24.26 -12.32
N ASN A 165 -4.52 25.10 -12.70
CA ASN A 165 -4.73 25.40 -14.10
C ASN A 165 -3.51 26.16 -14.61
N ARG A 166 -2.92 25.67 -15.70
CA ARG A 166 -1.95 26.45 -16.49
C ARG A 166 -2.74 27.50 -17.27
N SER A 167 -2.29 28.75 -17.24
CA SER A 167 -2.90 29.84 -18.00
C SER A 167 -1.89 30.31 -19.04
N MET A 168 -2.36 30.86 -20.16
CA MET A 168 -1.48 31.53 -21.12
C MET A 168 -0.77 32.76 -20.51
N HIS A 169 -1.33 33.34 -19.45
CA HIS A 169 -0.86 34.59 -18.85
C HIS A 169 0.15 34.41 -17.70
N GLY A 170 0.65 33.20 -17.47
CA GLY A 170 1.65 32.99 -16.41
C GLY A 170 1.06 33.20 -15.02
N ASN A 171 0.53 32.16 -14.37
CA ASN A 171 0.32 32.23 -12.93
C ASN A 171 1.54 31.69 -12.18
N ASN A 172 1.82 32.23 -10.98
CA ASN A 172 2.92 31.75 -10.13
C ASN A 172 2.80 30.25 -9.77
N ALA A 173 1.63 29.65 -10.00
CA ALA A 173 1.35 28.24 -9.78
C ALA A 173 1.77 27.31 -10.94
N GLU A 174 2.21 27.86 -12.08
CA GLU A 174 2.74 27.06 -13.20
C GLU A 174 4.01 26.29 -12.86
N HIS A 175 4.78 26.78 -11.89
CA HIS A 175 5.97 26.13 -11.37
C HIS A 175 5.66 25.09 -10.28
N GLU A 176 4.41 25.05 -9.78
CA GLU A 176 4.04 24.14 -8.70
C GLU A 176 3.66 22.77 -9.29
N ARG A 177 4.50 21.76 -8.98
CA ARG A 177 4.27 20.39 -9.44
C ARG A 177 2.91 19.88 -8.94
N VAL A 178 2.13 19.31 -9.85
CA VAL A 178 0.96 18.50 -9.51
C VAL A 178 1.39 17.41 -8.55
N ARG A 179 0.81 17.39 -7.34
CA ARG A 179 1.25 16.49 -6.28
C ARG A 179 0.07 15.85 -5.54
N LEU A 180 0.33 14.67 -5.01
CA LEU A 180 -0.53 14.00 -4.04
C LEU A 180 0.33 13.65 -2.83
N ILE A 181 -0.13 14.06 -1.64
CA ILE A 181 0.56 13.71 -0.40
C ILE A 181 0.03 12.35 0.06
N LEU A 182 0.93 11.42 0.34
CA LEU A 182 0.63 10.06 0.80
C LEU A 182 1.18 9.85 2.22
N PRO A 183 0.56 10.46 3.25
CA PRO A 183 1.14 10.51 4.59
C PRO A 183 1.27 9.11 5.23
N HIS A 184 0.42 8.17 4.84
CA HIS A 184 0.34 6.83 5.42
C HIS A 184 1.27 5.82 4.75
N HIS A 185 1.92 6.18 3.64
CA HIS A 185 2.79 5.28 2.88
C HIS A 185 4.28 5.58 3.04
N GLY A 186 4.64 6.48 3.97
CA GLY A 186 6.04 6.81 4.26
C GLY A 186 6.79 7.48 3.09
N VAL A 187 6.06 7.96 2.07
CA VAL A 187 6.62 8.67 0.92
C VAL A 187 6.89 10.11 1.33
N ALA A 188 8.08 10.38 1.85
CA ALA A 188 8.56 11.74 2.09
C ALA A 188 9.20 12.29 0.80
N PRO A 189 8.98 13.57 0.44
CA PRO A 189 9.76 14.18 -0.62
C PRO A 189 11.24 14.12 -0.23
N SER A 190 12.08 13.60 -1.11
CA SER A 190 13.53 13.73 -1.00
C SER A 190 13.92 15.17 -1.32
N SER A 191 13.49 16.13 -0.50
CA SER A 191 14.18 17.42 -0.44
C SER A 191 15.58 17.14 0.08
N GLY A 192 16.59 17.56 -0.67
CA GLY A 192 17.97 17.10 -0.56
C GLY A 192 18.59 17.06 0.84
N SER A 193 19.64 16.23 0.90
CA SER A 193 20.56 15.97 2.01
C SER A 193 20.19 14.78 2.93
N PRO A 194 20.96 13.67 2.90
CA PRO A 194 20.65 12.41 3.59
C PRO A 194 20.80 12.48 5.13
N ALA A 195 21.12 13.64 5.70
CA ALA A 195 21.37 13.80 7.13
C ALA A 195 20.10 13.77 8.01
N LEU A 196 18.94 14.19 7.50
CA LEU A 196 17.73 14.34 8.33
C LEU A 196 16.85 13.08 8.42
N ALA A 197 16.97 12.15 7.47
CA ALA A 197 16.17 10.92 7.45
C ALA A 197 16.51 9.94 8.60
N ARG A 198 17.66 10.13 9.27
CA ARG A 198 18.09 9.28 10.39
C ARG A 198 17.49 9.73 11.74
N ALA A 199 17.09 11.00 11.86
CA ALA A 199 16.58 11.57 13.12
C ALA A 199 15.11 11.18 13.41
N CYS A 200 14.30 10.95 12.38
CA CYS A 200 12.87 10.62 12.57
C CYS A 200 12.63 9.16 13.01
N ARG A 201 13.61 8.26 12.80
CA ARG A 201 13.51 6.85 13.22
C ARG A 201 13.82 6.64 14.70
N THR A 202 14.54 7.55 15.35
CA THR A 202 14.98 7.39 16.75
C THR A 202 14.02 7.97 17.79
N SER A 203 13.16 8.92 17.42
CA SER A 203 12.24 9.56 18.38
C SER A 203 11.02 8.72 18.76
N ARG A 204 10.64 7.71 17.95
CA ARG A 204 9.47 6.86 18.23
C ARG A 204 9.72 5.71 19.22
N ARG A 205 10.96 5.55 19.71
CA ARG A 205 11.34 4.47 20.66
C ARG A 205 11.55 4.94 22.10
N ARG A 206 11.27 6.20 22.44
CA ARG A 206 11.49 6.74 23.80
C ARG A 206 10.24 7.46 24.32
N SER A 207 9.25 6.69 24.78
CA SER A 207 8.20 7.14 25.70
C SER A 207 7.46 5.93 26.26
N ALA A 208 8.07 5.29 27.25
CA ALA A 208 7.39 4.50 28.29
C ALA A 208 8.43 4.13 29.37
N ALA A 209 8.58 4.98 30.38
CA ALA A 209 9.15 4.60 31.67
C ALA A 209 8.54 5.49 32.77
N PRO A 210 7.90 4.93 33.80
CA PRO A 210 7.54 5.65 35.02
C PRO A 210 8.65 5.49 36.10
N PRO A 211 8.62 6.28 37.19
CA PRO A 211 9.81 6.72 37.90
C PRO A 211 10.29 5.78 39.03
N SER A 212 11.61 5.85 39.27
CA SER A 212 12.39 5.27 40.37
C SER A 212 12.22 6.03 41.69
N THR A 213 12.28 5.40 42.86
CA THR A 213 13.46 5.27 43.78
C THR A 213 12.97 4.80 45.18
N PRO A 214 13.83 4.54 46.19
CA PRO A 214 15.19 3.96 46.20
C PRO A 214 15.37 2.88 47.30
N SER A 215 16.48 2.11 47.26
CA SER A 215 17.24 1.65 48.45
C SER A 215 18.55 0.96 48.05
N SER A 216 19.65 1.46 48.58
CA SER A 216 21.01 0.89 48.64
C SER A 216 21.33 0.62 50.13
N PRO A 217 22.49 0.10 50.58
CA PRO A 217 23.74 -0.24 49.87
C PRO A 217 24.37 -1.60 50.31
N ARG A 218 25.65 -1.82 49.93
CA ARG A 218 26.74 -2.65 50.53
C ARG A 218 27.13 -3.91 49.72
N THR A 219 28.40 -4.26 49.41
CA THR A 219 29.75 -3.66 49.57
C THR A 219 30.78 -4.47 48.73
N VAL A 220 31.95 -3.87 48.44
CA VAL A 220 33.33 -4.36 48.14
C VAL A 220 33.68 -5.09 46.81
N SER A 221 34.65 -4.49 46.11
CA SER A 221 35.57 -4.96 45.07
C SER A 221 36.66 -5.95 45.60
N PRO A 222 37.87 -6.10 44.98
CA PRO A 222 38.26 -6.29 43.58
C PRO A 222 39.17 -7.54 43.40
N SER A 223 39.46 -7.95 42.16
CA SER A 223 40.78 -8.52 41.85
C SER A 223 41.16 -8.31 40.39
N SER A 224 42.37 -7.80 40.23
CA SER A 224 43.13 -7.51 39.02
C SER A 224 43.65 -8.78 38.33
N ARG A 225 43.91 -8.70 37.02
CA ARG A 225 45.25 -8.93 36.42
C ARG A 225 45.24 -8.83 34.89
N SER A 226 46.04 -7.89 34.41
CA SER A 226 47.15 -8.06 33.45
C SER A 226 46.91 -8.64 32.05
N ILE A 227 47.10 -7.74 31.08
CA ILE A 227 47.45 -7.97 29.67
C ILE A 227 48.93 -8.47 29.60
N PRO A 228 49.36 -9.21 28.56
CA PRO A 228 49.98 -8.56 27.38
C PRO A 228 49.61 -9.18 26.01
N ARG A 229 49.62 -8.33 24.96
CA ARG A 229 49.72 -8.71 23.53
C ARG A 229 51.16 -9.17 23.21
N PRO A 230 51.38 -9.92 22.12
CA PRO A 230 51.82 -9.25 20.87
C PRO A 230 51.39 -9.97 19.57
N GLY A 231 51.66 -9.37 18.41
CA GLY A 231 52.03 -10.14 17.22
C GLY A 231 51.25 -9.88 15.94
N CYS A 232 51.93 -9.30 14.96
CA CYS A 232 51.45 -8.84 13.66
C CYS A 232 51.47 -9.93 12.57
N ARG A 233 50.80 -9.65 11.42
CA ARG A 233 50.93 -10.28 10.07
C ARG A 233 50.27 -11.67 9.93
N THR A 234 49.47 -11.98 8.90
CA THR A 234 49.81 -11.94 7.47
C THR A 234 48.55 -12.09 6.61
N ARG A 235 48.64 -11.57 5.38
CA ARG A 235 47.73 -11.62 4.23
C ARG A 235 47.17 -13.01 3.91
N CYS A 236 45.94 -13.06 3.38
CA CYS A 236 45.48 -14.09 2.47
C CYS A 236 44.77 -13.44 1.26
N PRO A 237 45.04 -13.91 0.02
CA PRO A 237 44.60 -13.25 -1.22
C PRO A 237 43.21 -13.74 -1.69
N CYS A 238 42.42 -12.84 -2.26
CA CYS A 238 41.30 -13.18 -3.14
C CYS A 238 41.81 -13.22 -4.59
N PRO A 239 41.58 -14.29 -5.37
CA PRO A 239 41.82 -14.28 -6.80
C PRO A 239 40.62 -13.70 -7.57
N SER A 240 40.97 -12.90 -8.55
CA SER A 240 40.15 -12.17 -9.51
C SER A 240 39.57 -13.04 -10.63
N MET A 241 38.40 -12.61 -11.13
CA MET A 241 37.92 -12.60 -12.52
C MET A 241 38.20 -13.81 -13.44
N GLN A 242 37.14 -14.35 -14.02
CA GLN A 242 37.10 -14.58 -15.48
C GLN A 242 35.74 -14.17 -16.06
N CYS A 243 35.77 -13.10 -16.87
CA CYS A 243 34.78 -12.83 -17.91
C CYS A 243 35.15 -13.66 -19.15
N LEU A 244 34.17 -14.24 -19.82
CA LEU A 244 34.31 -14.80 -21.18
C LEU A 244 33.18 -14.26 -22.09
N PRO A 245 33.44 -14.15 -23.41
CA PRO A 245 32.86 -13.12 -24.27
C PRO A 245 31.65 -13.56 -25.10
N ALA A 246 31.03 -12.54 -25.68
CA ALA A 246 29.92 -12.58 -26.63
C ALA A 246 30.19 -13.45 -27.88
N ARG A 247 29.14 -14.13 -28.34
CA ARG A 247 29.06 -14.71 -29.69
C ARG A 247 27.78 -14.24 -30.39
N SER A 248 27.99 -13.79 -31.62
CA SER A 248 27.06 -13.18 -32.55
C SER A 248 26.26 -14.19 -33.39
N ALA A 249 25.10 -13.69 -33.85
CA ALA A 249 24.42 -13.94 -35.12
C ALA A 249 23.64 -15.27 -35.32
N ARG A 250 22.34 -15.12 -35.63
CA ARG A 250 21.73 -15.60 -36.89
C ARG A 250 20.38 -14.92 -37.15
N ARG A 251 20.22 -14.54 -38.42
CA ARG A 251 19.03 -13.95 -39.05
C ARG A 251 17.98 -15.05 -39.25
N CYS A 252 16.69 -14.73 -39.05
CA CYS A 252 15.59 -15.50 -39.60
C CYS A 252 14.89 -14.67 -40.68
N THR A 253 14.83 -15.25 -41.87
CA THR A 253 14.14 -14.79 -43.06
C THR A 253 12.64 -15.06 -42.96
N THR A 254 11.82 -14.08 -43.32
CA THR A 254 10.41 -14.22 -43.66
C THR A 254 10.27 -14.83 -45.05
N SER A 255 9.54 -15.94 -45.17
CA SER A 255 9.01 -16.47 -46.43
C SER A 255 7.51 -16.63 -46.27
N THR A 256 6.74 -15.90 -47.06
CA THR A 256 5.32 -16.16 -47.30
C THR A 256 5.05 -15.76 -48.74
N ALA A 257 4.83 -16.76 -49.57
CA ALA A 257 4.03 -16.70 -50.79
C ALA A 257 2.84 -17.63 -50.55
#